data_AF-A0A971BBR7-F1
#
_entry.id   AF-A0A971BBR7-F1
#
_cell.length_a   1.000
_cell.length_b   1.000
_cell.length_c   1.000
_cell.angle_alpha   90.00
_cell.angle_beta   90.00
_cell.angle_gamma   90.00
#
_symmetry.space_group_name_H-M   'P 1'
#
loop_
_entity.id
_entity.type
_entity.pdbx_description
1 polymer ?
#
loop_
_entity_poly.entity_id
_entity_poly.type
_entity_poly.pdbx_seq_one_letter_code
_entity_poly.pdbx_strand_id
1 'polypeptide(L)'
;MEKIKIRTKFDYRTMKYCNMYLLTYKRKNFIMYIFLILLSLGASVYFGFLSKENNNLLMAGLFLLVAAYVTYQALSVEKALDKHLQNFFYNRPVVEQIIEIDEEKITITASSRPNEPQTYDWSFVNEIHEIPQYYMLFVGKNTPIILDRSEEALLEGTFADLAALIAEKAETKPYKVVNKNIIKKPITYVHQYIEPVHNIEEAETTDENQTAPEEVEATDENQRVPEEEVKEAEETVAVTPKEDNKQE
;
A
#
# COMPACT_ATOMS: atom_id res chain seq x y z
N MET A 1 3.04 -16.82 -27.65
CA MET A 1 3.11 -15.38 -27.97
C MET A 1 4.57 -14.95 -27.94
N GLU A 2 4.88 -13.76 -28.44
CA GLU A 2 6.19 -13.14 -28.22
C GLU A 2 6.29 -12.58 -26.79
N LYS A 3 7.53 -12.40 -26.32
CA LYS A 3 7.83 -11.89 -24.99
C LYS A 3 7.69 -10.37 -24.95
N ILE A 4 6.89 -9.86 -24.04
CA ILE A 4 6.62 -8.42 -23.92
C ILE A 4 7.50 -7.84 -22.80
N LYS A 5 8.15 -6.70 -23.03
CA LYS A 5 8.94 -6.00 -21.98
C LYS A 5 8.52 -4.55 -21.82
N ILE A 6 8.28 -4.14 -20.58
CA ILE A 6 7.77 -2.81 -20.21
C ILE A 6 8.66 -2.21 -19.12
N ARG A 7 9.16 -1.00 -19.34
CA ARG A 7 9.90 -0.18 -18.37
C ARG A 7 8.93 0.73 -17.62
N THR A 8 8.57 0.35 -16.38
CA THR A 8 7.76 1.22 -15.51
C THR A 8 8.67 2.00 -14.56
N LYS A 9 8.52 3.33 -14.53
CA LYS A 9 9.28 4.21 -13.63
C LYS A 9 8.50 4.42 -12.34
N PHE A 10 9.07 4.07 -11.18
CA PHE A 10 8.44 4.26 -9.87
C PHE A 10 8.62 5.69 -9.37
N ASP A 11 8.02 6.61 -10.11
CA ASP A 11 8.06 8.05 -9.90
C ASP A 11 6.84 8.54 -9.09
N TYR A 12 6.84 9.80 -8.69
CA TYR A 12 5.73 10.48 -8.02
C TYR A 12 4.39 10.33 -8.73
N ARG A 13 4.34 10.44 -10.07
CA ARG A 13 3.11 10.27 -10.86
C ARG A 13 2.56 8.86 -10.67
N THR A 14 3.38 7.85 -10.94
CA THR A 14 3.03 6.43 -10.86
C THR A 14 2.62 6.04 -9.43
N MET A 15 3.37 6.48 -8.42
CA MET A 15 3.03 6.30 -7.02
C MET A 15 1.74 7.02 -6.61
N LYS A 16 1.47 8.23 -7.12
CA LYS A 16 0.22 8.96 -6.81
C LYS A 16 -0.99 8.28 -7.45
N TYR A 17 -0.91 7.87 -8.72
CA TYR A 17 -1.99 7.12 -9.37
C TYR A 17 -2.29 5.79 -8.65
N CYS A 18 -1.25 5.02 -8.30
CA CYS A 18 -1.38 3.77 -7.55
C CYS A 18 -2.03 3.99 -6.17
N ASN A 19 -1.49 4.88 -5.34
CA ASN A 19 -2.02 5.12 -4.00
C ASN A 19 -3.44 5.71 -4.02
N MET A 20 -3.75 6.62 -4.95
CA MET A 20 -5.12 7.12 -5.13
C MET A 20 -6.09 6.02 -5.57
N TYR A 21 -5.67 5.08 -6.45
CA TYR A 21 -6.48 3.92 -6.80
C TYR A 21 -6.74 3.02 -5.57
N LEU A 22 -5.69 2.70 -4.81
CA LEU A 22 -5.79 1.85 -3.61
C LEU A 22 -6.76 2.44 -2.57
N LEU A 23 -6.60 3.72 -2.24
CA LEU A 23 -7.43 4.42 -1.25
C LEU A 23 -8.89 4.56 -1.71
N THR A 24 -9.12 4.85 -3.00
CA THR A 24 -10.46 5.10 -3.55
C THR A 24 -11.23 3.82 -3.82
N TYR A 25 -10.62 2.84 -4.51
CA TYR A 25 -11.33 1.74 -5.15
C TYR A 25 -11.10 0.36 -4.52
N LYS A 26 -9.92 0.08 -3.97
CA LYS A 26 -9.61 -1.22 -3.34
C LYS A 26 -9.93 -1.23 -1.84
N ARG A 27 -9.38 -0.27 -1.08
CA ARG A 27 -9.63 -0.10 0.37
C ARG A 27 -10.92 0.66 0.68
N LYS A 28 -11.49 1.36 -0.31
CA LYS A 28 -12.78 2.07 -0.23
C LYS A 28 -12.85 3.08 0.94
N ASN A 29 -11.74 3.76 1.27
CA ASN A 29 -11.65 4.67 2.43
C ASN A 29 -12.76 5.74 2.46
N PHE A 30 -13.22 6.20 1.30
CA PHE A 30 -14.31 7.16 1.20
C PHE A 30 -15.64 6.66 1.80
N ILE A 31 -15.93 5.36 1.72
CA ILE A 31 -17.11 4.75 2.34
C ILE A 31 -16.96 4.74 3.88
N MET A 32 -15.77 4.45 4.40
CA MET A 32 -15.49 4.53 5.84
C MET A 32 -15.67 5.95 6.37
N TYR A 33 -15.20 6.96 5.63
CA TYR A 33 -15.44 8.37 5.99
C TYR A 33 -16.93 8.74 5.99
N ILE A 34 -17.70 8.34 4.97
CA ILE A 34 -19.16 8.54 4.95
C ILE A 34 -19.83 7.90 6.17
N PHE A 35 -19.49 6.65 6.48
CA PHE A 35 -20.03 5.93 7.64
C PHE A 35 -19.74 6.66 8.96
N LEU A 36 -18.49 7.09 9.18
CA LEU A 36 -18.09 7.83 10.39
C LEU A 36 -18.80 9.20 10.50
N ILE A 37 -19.00 9.90 9.38
CA ILE A 37 -19.75 11.17 9.36
C ILE A 37 -21.22 10.92 9.72
N LEU A 38 -21.87 9.93 9.13
CA LEU A 38 -23.27 9.57 9.44
C LEU A 38 -23.45 9.14 10.90
N LEU A 39 -22.53 8.32 11.42
CA LEU A 39 -22.53 7.89 12.83
C LEU A 39 -22.39 9.09 13.77
N SER A 40 -21.48 10.03 13.46
CA SER A 40 -21.24 11.23 14.26
C SER A 40 -22.44 12.18 14.24
N LEU A 41 -23.07 12.39 13.07
CA LEU A 41 -24.28 13.20 12.95
C LEU A 41 -25.47 12.55 13.68
N GLY A 42 -25.63 11.22 13.58
CA GLY A 42 -26.65 10.48 14.33
C GLY A 42 -26.49 10.62 15.85
N ALA A 43 -25.27 10.48 16.36
CA ALA A 43 -24.96 10.70 17.77
C ALA A 43 -25.24 12.16 18.19
N SER A 44 -24.86 13.15 17.37
CA SER A 44 -25.12 14.57 17.63
C SER A 44 -26.63 14.86 17.76
N VAL A 45 -27.45 14.35 16.85
CA VAL A 45 -28.92 14.47 16.91
C VAL A 45 -29.50 13.75 18.13
N TYR A 46 -28.98 12.56 18.47
CA TYR A 46 -29.43 11.80 19.64
C TYR A 46 -29.22 12.57 20.95
N PHE A 47 -27.99 13.02 21.22
CA PHE A 47 -27.66 13.76 22.45
C PHE A 47 -28.26 15.19 22.49
N GLY A 48 -28.52 15.79 21.33
CA GLY A 48 -29.09 17.14 21.24
C GLY A 48 -30.61 17.22 21.35
N PHE A 49 -31.35 16.20 20.88
CA PHE A 49 -32.81 16.28 20.72
C PHE A 49 -33.61 15.06 21.19
N LEU A 50 -33.00 13.86 21.27
CA LEU A 50 -33.73 12.62 21.61
C LEU A 50 -33.50 12.16 23.06
N SER A 51 -32.39 12.58 23.67
CA SER A 51 -31.98 12.26 25.04
C SER A 51 -32.80 13.04 26.10
N LYS A 52 -34.09 12.72 26.22
CA LYS A 52 -35.09 13.46 27.02
C LYS A 52 -34.69 13.82 28.46
N GLU A 53 -33.93 12.96 29.14
CA GLU A 53 -33.52 13.19 30.53
C GLU A 53 -32.19 13.95 30.64
N ASN A 54 -31.39 13.99 29.57
CA ASN A 54 -30.09 14.64 29.52
C ASN A 54 -29.82 15.18 28.11
N ASN A 55 -30.38 16.35 27.79
CA ASN A 55 -30.08 17.12 26.58
C ASN A 55 -28.64 17.69 26.66
N ASN A 56 -27.65 16.82 26.49
CA ASN A 56 -26.24 17.15 26.65
C ASN A 56 -25.72 17.84 25.39
N LEU A 57 -26.02 19.14 25.28
CA LEU A 57 -25.61 20.00 24.17
C LEU A 57 -24.08 20.05 23.96
N LEU A 58 -23.29 19.82 25.03
CA LEU A 58 -21.84 19.72 24.93
C LEU A 58 -21.44 18.46 24.14
N MET A 59 -22.00 17.30 24.47
CA MET A 59 -21.77 16.06 23.70
C MET A 59 -22.31 16.17 22.28
N ALA A 60 -23.49 16.78 22.08
CA ALA A 60 -24.04 17.02 20.75
C ALA A 60 -23.11 17.88 19.87
N GLY A 61 -22.56 18.96 20.45
CA GLY A 61 -21.58 19.83 19.79
C GLY A 61 -20.24 19.14 19.54
N LEU A 62 -19.77 18.29 20.46
CA LEU A 62 -18.55 17.49 20.29
C LEU A 62 -18.67 16.53 19.09
N PHE A 63 -19.78 15.80 18.99
CA PHE A 63 -20.01 14.91 17.83
C PHE A 63 -20.16 15.67 16.50
N LEU A 64 -20.71 16.90 16.52
CA LEU A 64 -20.76 17.77 15.34
C LEU A 64 -19.36 18.25 14.93
N LEU A 65 -18.50 18.58 15.90
CA LEU A 65 -17.09 18.93 15.65
C LEU A 65 -16.33 17.73 15.07
N VAL A 66 -16.54 16.52 15.60
CA VAL A 66 -15.98 15.27 15.05
C VAL A 66 -16.46 15.05 13.61
N ALA A 67 -17.75 15.22 13.31
CA ALA A 67 -18.27 15.10 11.94
C ALA A 67 -17.60 16.10 10.97
N ALA A 68 -17.40 17.34 11.41
CA ALA A 68 -16.69 18.37 10.63
C ALA A 68 -15.20 18.01 10.42
N TYR A 69 -14.51 17.52 11.46
CA TYR A 69 -13.12 17.06 11.39
C TYR A 69 -12.95 15.87 10.42
N VAL A 70 -13.79 14.85 10.52
CA VAL A 70 -13.77 13.68 9.62
C VAL A 70 -14.08 14.08 8.19
N THR A 71 -14.99 15.04 7.98
CA THR A 71 -15.26 15.63 6.64
C THR A 71 -14.02 16.35 6.08
N TYR A 72 -13.34 17.16 6.89
CA TYR A 72 -12.08 17.81 6.49
C TYR A 72 -10.97 16.79 6.19
N GLN A 73 -10.87 15.72 6.97
CA GLN A 73 -9.92 14.62 6.73
C GLN A 73 -10.20 13.93 5.39
N ALA A 74 -11.47 13.60 5.11
CA ALA A 74 -11.90 12.97 3.85
C ALA A 74 -11.60 13.85 2.61
N LEU A 75 -11.75 15.17 2.73
CA LEU A 75 -11.42 16.14 1.67
C LEU A 75 -9.90 16.38 1.52
N SER A 76 -9.12 16.17 2.57
CA SER A 76 -7.67 16.41 2.58
C SER A 76 -6.80 15.19 2.27
N VAL A 77 -7.38 13.98 2.09
CA VAL A 77 -6.66 12.72 1.75
C VAL A 77 -5.63 12.91 0.62
N GLU A 78 -6.01 13.54 -0.50
CA GLU A 78 -5.08 13.76 -1.61
C GLU A 78 -3.93 14.71 -1.20
N LYS A 79 -4.20 15.75 -0.39
CA LYS A 79 -3.15 16.67 0.11
C LYS A 79 -2.19 15.97 1.07
N ALA A 80 -2.70 15.04 1.89
CA ALA A 80 -1.87 14.22 2.77
C ALA A 80 -0.99 13.28 1.94
N LEU A 81 -1.55 12.57 0.97
CA LEU A 81 -0.80 11.72 0.05
C LEU A 81 0.26 12.52 -0.73
N ASP A 82 -0.11 13.69 -1.26
CA ASP A 82 0.80 14.57 -1.99
C ASP A 82 2.04 14.90 -1.14
N LYS A 83 1.85 15.22 0.15
CA LYS A 83 2.92 15.50 1.13
C LYS A 83 3.73 14.24 1.48
N HIS A 84 3.09 13.10 1.70
CA HIS A 84 3.81 11.85 2.00
C HIS A 84 4.71 11.42 0.83
N LEU A 85 4.24 11.56 -0.42
CA LEU A 85 5.05 11.28 -1.60
C LEU A 85 6.16 12.31 -1.81
N GLN A 86 5.91 13.61 -1.56
CA GLN A 86 6.96 14.64 -1.60
C GLN A 86 8.09 14.32 -0.60
N ASN A 87 7.74 13.96 0.64
CA ASN A 87 8.69 13.55 1.66
C ASN A 87 9.43 12.25 1.30
N PHE A 88 8.78 11.30 0.62
CA PHE A 88 9.41 10.05 0.18
C PHE A 88 10.46 10.29 -0.91
N PHE A 89 10.15 11.10 -1.92
CA PHE A 89 11.05 11.38 -3.05
C PHE A 89 12.10 12.48 -2.77
N TYR A 90 11.94 13.28 -1.70
CA TYR A 90 12.81 14.43 -1.38
C TYR A 90 14.32 14.13 -1.49
N ASN A 91 14.77 12.98 -0.97
CA ASN A 91 16.15 12.49 -1.06
C ASN A 91 16.20 11.05 -1.64
N ARG A 92 15.35 10.70 -2.61
CA ARG A 92 15.35 9.35 -3.22
C ARG A 92 15.28 9.41 -4.75
N PRO A 93 16.21 8.74 -5.47
CA PRO A 93 16.13 8.64 -6.92
C PRO A 93 14.90 7.82 -7.35
N VAL A 94 14.40 8.09 -8.56
CA VAL A 94 13.37 7.28 -9.19
C VAL A 94 13.97 5.91 -9.53
N VAL A 95 13.33 4.84 -9.07
CA VAL A 95 13.70 3.46 -9.43
C VAL A 95 12.95 3.07 -10.70
N GLU A 96 13.64 2.50 -11.68
CA GLU A 96 12.99 1.89 -12.84
C GLU A 96 12.82 0.39 -12.61
N GLN A 97 11.74 -0.20 -13.10
CA GLN A 97 11.56 -1.65 -13.17
C GLN A 97 11.32 -2.05 -14.62
N ILE A 98 12.10 -3.02 -15.09
CA ILE A 98 11.82 -3.74 -16.33
C ILE A 98 10.95 -4.93 -15.95
N ILE A 99 9.76 -4.99 -16.54
CA ILE A 99 8.77 -6.02 -16.29
C ILE A 99 8.62 -6.79 -17.60
N GLU A 100 9.06 -8.03 -17.59
CA GLU A 100 8.94 -8.96 -18.70
C GLU A 100 7.72 -9.84 -18.48
N ILE A 101 6.90 -10.03 -19.52
CA ILE A 101 5.62 -10.74 -19.47
C ILE A 101 5.60 -11.81 -20.55
N ASP A 102 5.51 -13.06 -20.10
CA ASP A 102 5.33 -14.26 -20.90
C ASP A 102 3.92 -14.84 -20.65
N GLU A 103 3.49 -15.84 -21.43
CA GLU A 103 2.18 -16.50 -21.25
C GLU A 103 2.02 -17.21 -19.89
N GLU A 104 3.13 -17.64 -19.30
CA GLU A 104 3.21 -18.42 -18.06
C GLU A 104 3.52 -17.56 -16.82
N LYS A 105 4.34 -16.51 -16.98
CA LYS A 105 4.97 -15.79 -15.87
C LYS A 105 5.24 -14.32 -16.15
N ILE A 106 5.44 -13.57 -15.07
CA ILE A 106 5.88 -12.17 -15.06
C ILE A 106 7.22 -12.12 -14.32
N THR A 107 8.24 -11.54 -14.93
CA THR A 107 9.57 -11.35 -14.32
C THR A 107 9.84 -9.85 -14.12
N ILE A 108 10.23 -9.45 -12.91
CA ILE A 108 10.47 -8.06 -12.54
C ILE A 108 11.93 -7.87 -12.16
N THR A 109 12.63 -7.02 -12.90
CA THR A 109 14.03 -6.64 -12.65
C THR A 109 14.08 -5.16 -12.27
N ALA A 110 14.45 -4.85 -11.03
CA ALA A 110 14.55 -3.48 -10.54
C ALA A 110 15.95 -2.89 -10.80
N SER A 111 16.02 -1.62 -11.22
CA SER A 111 17.29 -0.93 -11.50
C SER A 111 18.21 -0.81 -10.28
N SER A 112 17.65 -0.89 -9.07
CA SER A 112 18.40 -0.91 -7.81
C SER A 112 18.94 -2.29 -7.42
N ARG A 113 18.49 -3.38 -8.07
CA ARG A 113 18.92 -4.77 -7.86
C ARG A 113 18.81 -5.59 -9.15
N PRO A 114 19.63 -5.32 -10.18
CA PRO A 114 19.52 -6.03 -11.47
C PRO A 114 19.79 -7.54 -11.36
N ASN A 115 20.53 -7.96 -10.34
CA ASN A 115 20.92 -9.37 -10.13
C ASN A 115 19.89 -10.20 -9.35
N GLU A 116 18.79 -9.60 -8.88
CA GLU A 116 17.72 -10.28 -8.10
C GLU A 116 16.35 -10.19 -8.81
N PRO A 117 16.18 -10.79 -10.01
CA PRO A 117 14.90 -10.74 -10.73
C PRO A 117 13.81 -11.54 -10.01
N GLN A 118 12.68 -10.89 -9.69
CA GLN A 118 11.54 -11.53 -9.03
C GLN A 118 10.58 -12.11 -10.06
N THR A 119 10.40 -13.43 -10.06
CA THR A 119 9.51 -14.13 -11.00
C THR A 119 8.22 -14.57 -10.31
N TYR A 120 7.08 -14.27 -10.93
CA TYR A 120 5.75 -14.63 -10.50
C TYR A 120 5.03 -15.41 -11.60
N ASP A 121 4.63 -16.64 -11.32
CA ASP A 121 3.65 -17.38 -12.13
C ASP A 121 2.32 -16.60 -12.19
N TRP A 122 1.61 -16.64 -13.33
CA TRP A 122 0.33 -15.93 -13.47
C TRP A 122 -0.70 -16.32 -12.40
N SER A 123 -0.67 -17.52 -11.85
CA SER A 123 -1.55 -17.98 -10.75
C SER A 123 -1.46 -17.11 -9.48
N PHE A 124 -0.34 -16.41 -9.24
CA PHE A 124 -0.20 -15.50 -8.08
C PHE A 124 -0.87 -14.13 -8.28
N VAL A 125 -1.24 -13.77 -9.52
CA VAL A 125 -1.99 -12.54 -9.83
C VAL A 125 -3.48 -12.78 -9.60
N ASN A 126 -4.01 -12.25 -8.50
CA ASN A 126 -5.38 -12.49 -8.01
C ASN A 126 -6.42 -11.55 -8.64
N GLU A 127 -6.05 -10.32 -8.97
CA GLU A 127 -6.94 -9.31 -9.56
C GLU A 127 -6.17 -8.52 -10.63
N ILE A 128 -6.86 -8.09 -11.68
CA ILE A 128 -6.29 -7.26 -12.75
C ILE A 128 -7.13 -5.99 -12.86
N HIS A 129 -6.51 -4.83 -12.63
CA HIS A 129 -7.20 -3.54 -12.62
C HIS A 129 -6.62 -2.60 -13.69
N GLU A 130 -7.48 -2.06 -14.56
CA GLU A 130 -7.12 -1.10 -15.59
C GLU A 130 -7.47 0.33 -15.17
N ILE A 131 -6.52 1.24 -15.32
CA ILE A 131 -6.73 2.69 -15.28
C ILE A 131 -6.15 3.32 -16.56
N PRO A 132 -6.48 4.59 -16.93
CA PRO A 132 -6.19 5.09 -18.27
C PRO A 132 -4.68 5.18 -18.60
N GLN A 133 -3.83 5.29 -17.58
CA GLN A 133 -2.37 5.38 -17.73
C GLN A 133 -1.61 4.10 -17.35
N TYR A 134 -2.24 3.15 -16.64
CA TYR A 134 -1.56 1.98 -16.08
C TYR A 134 -2.46 0.74 -16.01
N TYR A 135 -1.89 -0.45 -16.18
CA TYR A 135 -2.47 -1.68 -15.64
C TYR A 135 -1.87 -1.95 -14.24
N MET A 136 -2.66 -2.54 -13.34
CA MET A 136 -2.24 -2.95 -12.01
C MET A 136 -2.58 -4.43 -11.80
N LEU A 137 -1.55 -5.28 -11.77
CA LEU A 137 -1.68 -6.73 -11.55
C LEU A 137 -1.45 -7.00 -10.06
N PHE A 138 -2.47 -7.44 -9.34
CA PHE A 138 -2.39 -7.60 -7.89
C PHE A 138 -1.87 -8.98 -7.50
N VAL A 139 -0.62 -9.03 -7.04
CA VAL A 139 -0.02 -10.20 -6.41
C VAL A 139 -0.35 -10.22 -4.91
N GLY A 140 -0.77 -11.38 -4.41
CA GLY A 140 -1.22 -11.53 -3.02
C GLY A 140 -2.40 -10.61 -2.68
N LYS A 141 -2.45 -10.10 -1.44
CA LYS A 141 -3.60 -9.29 -0.97
C LYS A 141 -3.61 -7.86 -1.52
N ASN A 142 -2.45 -7.18 -1.61
CA ASN A 142 -2.39 -5.73 -1.79
C ASN A 142 -1.17 -5.19 -2.57
N THR A 143 -0.36 -6.03 -3.22
CA THR A 143 0.86 -5.59 -3.92
C THR A 143 0.60 -5.48 -5.43
N PRO A 144 0.48 -4.28 -6.01
CA PRO A 144 0.34 -4.13 -7.46
C PRO A 144 1.70 -4.15 -8.15
N ILE A 145 1.86 -5.06 -9.11
CA ILE A 145 2.77 -4.86 -10.24
C ILE A 145 2.12 -3.79 -11.12
N ILE A 146 2.82 -2.69 -11.37
CA ILE A 146 2.31 -1.59 -12.19
C ILE A 146 2.93 -1.70 -13.58
N LEU A 147 2.11 -1.70 -14.62
CA LEU A 147 2.54 -1.60 -16.01
C LEU A 147 2.13 -0.21 -16.53
N ASP A 148 3.08 0.62 -16.94
CA ASP A 148 2.75 1.85 -17.67
C ASP A 148 2.19 1.51 -19.07
N ARG A 149 1.20 2.29 -19.52
CA ARG A 149 0.50 2.12 -20.81
C ARG A 149 0.95 3.10 -21.88
N SER A 150 1.92 3.97 -21.58
CA SER A 150 2.55 4.84 -22.58
C SER A 150 3.44 4.05 -23.55
N GLU A 151 3.46 4.46 -24.80
CA GLU A 151 4.28 3.84 -25.85
C GLU A 151 5.78 3.93 -25.53
N GLU A 152 6.21 5.03 -24.88
CA GLU A 152 7.58 5.24 -24.37
C GLU A 152 8.05 4.20 -23.32
N ALA A 153 7.10 3.52 -22.66
CA ALA A 153 7.42 2.50 -21.66
C ALA A 153 7.70 1.12 -22.29
N LEU A 154 7.29 0.87 -23.54
CA LEU A 154 7.37 -0.45 -24.15
C LEU A 154 8.74 -0.65 -24.83
N LEU A 155 9.44 -1.72 -24.43
CA LEU A 155 10.78 -2.06 -24.92
C LEU A 155 10.76 -3.16 -26.00
N GLU A 156 9.92 -4.18 -25.81
CA GLU A 156 9.78 -5.34 -26.71
C GLU A 156 8.31 -5.80 -26.76
N GLY A 157 7.84 -6.27 -27.92
CA GLY A 157 6.43 -6.61 -28.20
C GLY A 157 5.60 -5.43 -28.74
N THR A 158 4.27 -5.52 -28.70
CA THR A 158 3.37 -4.37 -28.95
C THR A 158 2.32 -4.18 -27.84
N PHE A 159 1.73 -2.99 -27.78
CA PHE A 159 0.62 -2.71 -26.86
C PHE A 159 -0.64 -3.53 -27.19
N ALA A 160 -0.83 -3.94 -28.44
CA ALA A 160 -1.95 -4.79 -28.84
C ALA A 160 -1.79 -6.21 -28.27
N ASP A 161 -0.58 -6.77 -28.30
CA ASP A 161 -0.27 -8.07 -27.71
C ASP A 161 -0.44 -8.02 -26.18
N LEU A 162 0.01 -6.93 -25.55
CA LEU A 162 -0.19 -6.70 -24.12
C LEU A 162 -1.68 -6.65 -23.77
N ALA A 163 -2.48 -5.92 -24.53
CA ALA A 163 -3.92 -5.83 -24.31
C ALA A 163 -4.62 -7.18 -24.53
N ALA A 164 -4.21 -7.96 -25.53
CA ALA A 164 -4.73 -9.30 -25.80
C ALA A 164 -4.39 -10.29 -24.68
N LEU A 165 -3.12 -10.35 -24.25
CA LEU A 165 -2.66 -11.20 -23.15
C LEU A 165 -3.35 -10.82 -21.84
N ILE A 166 -3.47 -9.52 -21.54
CA ILE A 166 -4.21 -9.04 -20.36
C ILE A 166 -5.70 -9.40 -20.44
N ALA A 167 -6.34 -9.34 -21.61
CA ALA A 167 -7.73 -9.75 -21.81
C ALA A 167 -7.91 -11.26 -21.59
N GLU A 168 -7.03 -12.09 -22.17
CA GLU A 168 -7.03 -13.55 -22.00
C GLU A 168 -6.90 -13.93 -20.51
N LYS A 169 -5.89 -13.41 -19.81
CA LYS A 169 -5.74 -13.70 -18.37
C LYS A 169 -6.87 -13.11 -17.53
N ALA A 170 -7.54 -12.05 -18.00
CA ALA A 170 -8.71 -11.46 -17.36
C ALA A 170 -10.00 -12.30 -17.48
N GLU A 171 -10.14 -13.19 -18.48
CA GLU A 171 -11.31 -14.10 -18.55
C GLU A 171 -11.39 -15.00 -17.31
N THR A 172 -10.24 -15.39 -16.77
CA THR A 172 -10.13 -16.27 -15.60
C THR A 172 -10.18 -15.54 -14.24
N LYS A 173 -10.26 -14.20 -14.22
CA LYS A 173 -9.93 -13.38 -13.03
C LYS A 173 -10.84 -12.17 -12.81
N PRO A 174 -10.93 -11.66 -11.58
CA PRO A 174 -11.52 -10.35 -11.30
C PRO A 174 -10.84 -9.22 -12.11
N TYR A 175 -11.51 -8.79 -13.17
CA TYR A 175 -11.11 -7.65 -14.01
C TYR A 175 -11.93 -6.41 -13.68
N LYS A 176 -11.29 -5.23 -13.65
CA LYS A 176 -11.99 -3.96 -13.38
C LYS A 176 -11.36 -2.79 -14.10
N VAL A 177 -12.14 -2.17 -14.98
CA VAL A 177 -11.76 -0.96 -15.72
C VAL A 177 -12.24 0.30 -15.00
N VAL A 178 -11.39 1.31 -14.90
CA VAL A 178 -11.74 2.64 -14.38
C VAL A 178 -11.38 3.72 -15.39
N ASN A 179 -12.32 4.02 -16.29
CA ASN A 179 -12.16 5.03 -17.36
C ASN A 179 -12.07 6.49 -16.85
N LYS A 180 -12.32 6.75 -15.57
CA LYS A 180 -12.29 8.10 -14.98
C LYS A 180 -10.91 8.40 -14.41
N ASN A 181 -10.38 9.59 -14.70
CA ASN A 181 -9.16 10.06 -14.03
C ASN A 181 -9.38 10.10 -12.50
N ILE A 182 -8.41 9.54 -11.77
CA ILE A 182 -8.46 9.29 -10.32
C ILE A 182 -7.82 10.45 -9.55
N ILE A 183 -6.86 11.13 -10.18
CA ILE A 183 -6.19 12.31 -9.64
C ILE A 183 -7.05 13.54 -9.94
N LYS A 184 -7.27 14.39 -8.92
CA LYS A 184 -8.05 15.64 -9.07
C LYS A 184 -7.16 16.87 -9.17
N LYS A 185 -5.99 16.86 -8.52
CA LYS A 185 -5.02 17.96 -8.57
C LYS A 185 -3.88 17.65 -9.55
N PRO A 186 -3.48 18.61 -10.40
CA PRO A 186 -2.34 18.41 -11.30
C PRO A 186 -1.08 18.03 -10.51
N ILE A 187 -0.24 17.20 -11.11
CA ILE A 187 1.05 16.82 -10.54
C ILE A 187 2.02 17.97 -10.78
N THR A 188 2.39 18.69 -9.72
CA THR A 188 3.34 19.80 -9.77
C THR A 188 4.71 19.45 -9.20
N TYR A 189 4.91 18.21 -8.75
CA TYR A 189 6.19 17.73 -8.25
C TYR A 189 7.03 17.19 -9.40
N VAL A 190 8.19 17.80 -9.61
CA VAL A 190 9.25 17.33 -10.51
C VAL A 190 10.35 16.75 -9.62
N HIS A 191 10.84 15.55 -9.94
CA HIS A 191 11.93 14.93 -9.22
C HIS A 191 13.20 15.77 -9.38
N GLN A 192 13.90 16.00 -8.28
CA GLN A 192 15.26 16.53 -8.37
C GLN A 192 16.16 15.41 -8.91
N TYR A 193 16.97 15.72 -9.91
CA TYR A 193 17.96 14.77 -10.42
C TYR A 193 19.09 14.67 -9.39
N ILE A 194 19.11 13.57 -8.65
CA ILE A 194 20.19 13.25 -7.71
C ILE A 194 21.27 12.56 -8.53
N GLU A 195 22.40 13.25 -8.76
CA GLU A 195 23.58 12.65 -9.35
C GLU A 195 24.06 11.46 -8.49
N PRO A 196 24.36 10.29 -9.08
CA PRO A 196 24.88 9.15 -8.33
C PRO A 196 26.28 9.49 -7.81
N VAL A 197 26.42 9.58 -6.48
CA VAL A 197 27.64 10.05 -5.78
C VAL A 197 28.85 9.09 -5.91
N HIS A 198 28.74 8.05 -6.73
CA HIS A 198 29.78 7.04 -6.98
C HIS A 198 30.06 6.87 -8.48
N ASN A 199 30.67 7.90 -9.08
CA ASN A 199 31.79 7.64 -9.99
C ASN A 199 33.03 7.40 -9.11
N ILE A 200 33.35 6.12 -8.88
CA ILE A 200 34.71 5.70 -8.53
C ILE A 200 35.07 4.68 -9.60
N GLU A 201 36.05 5.02 -10.43
CA GLU A 201 36.48 4.20 -11.56
C GLU A 201 37.20 2.94 -11.08
N GLU A 202 37.21 1.89 -11.90
CA GLU A 202 37.96 0.67 -11.63
C GLU A 202 39.47 0.99 -11.66
N ALA A 203 40.16 0.74 -10.53
CA ALA A 203 41.61 0.79 -10.44
C ALA A 203 42.11 -0.49 -9.75
N GLU A 204 43.17 -1.06 -10.31
CA GLU A 204 43.53 -2.48 -10.14
C GLU A 204 44.09 -2.84 -8.76
N THR A 205 44.11 -4.15 -8.49
CA THR A 205 44.69 -4.77 -7.30
C THR A 205 46.18 -4.45 -7.09
N THR A 206 46.58 -4.21 -5.84
CA THR A 206 47.87 -4.65 -5.29
C THR A 206 47.68 -4.98 -3.81
N ASP A 207 48.42 -5.97 -3.32
CA ASP A 207 48.23 -6.64 -2.01
C ASP A 207 49.19 -6.10 -0.92
N GLU A 208 49.10 -6.68 0.29
CA GLU A 208 50.07 -6.61 1.42
C GLU A 208 50.28 -5.23 2.10
N ASN A 209 50.21 -5.02 3.42
CA ASN A 209 50.20 -5.90 4.60
C ASN A 209 50.22 -5.01 5.89
N GLN A 210 49.60 -5.46 7.00
CA GLN A 210 49.76 -5.06 8.42
C GLN A 210 49.81 -3.55 8.81
N THR A 211 49.02 -3.07 9.78
CA THR A 211 49.06 -3.52 11.20
C THR A 211 47.77 -3.15 11.97
N ALA A 212 47.43 -3.93 12.99
CA ALA A 212 46.36 -3.71 13.99
C ALA A 212 46.88 -4.18 15.39
N PRO A 213 46.14 -4.09 16.53
CA PRO A 213 44.81 -3.52 16.77
C PRO A 213 44.69 -2.58 18.02
N GLU A 214 43.53 -1.98 18.22
CA GLU A 214 42.85 -1.67 19.51
C GLU A 214 41.44 -1.15 19.12
N GLU A 215 40.36 -1.95 19.18
CA GLU A 215 39.61 -2.44 20.36
C GLU A 215 38.75 -1.37 21.05
N VAL A 216 37.48 -1.24 20.61
CA VAL A 216 36.31 -1.04 21.50
C VAL A 216 35.11 -1.82 20.94
N GLU A 217 34.43 -2.49 21.87
CA GLU A 217 33.23 -3.33 21.85
C GLU A 217 32.18 -3.19 20.72
N ALA A 218 31.47 -4.30 20.46
CA ALA A 218 30.29 -4.40 19.60
C ALA A 218 29.17 -5.22 20.27
N THR A 219 27.92 -5.05 19.80
CA THR A 219 26.68 -5.76 20.22
C THR A 219 26.20 -5.43 21.65
N ASP A 220 24.91 -5.50 22.01
CA ASP A 220 23.69 -5.93 21.29
C ASP A 220 22.47 -5.13 21.80
N GLU A 221 21.45 -4.89 20.97
CA GLU A 221 20.07 -4.66 21.45
C GLU A 221 18.99 -5.10 20.44
N ASN A 222 18.93 -6.41 20.19
CA ASN A 222 17.88 -7.10 19.45
C ASN A 222 16.51 -7.09 20.19
N GLN A 223 15.65 -6.09 19.93
CA GLN A 223 14.24 -6.13 20.38
C GLN A 223 13.30 -6.76 19.34
N ARG A 224 13.01 -8.04 19.57
CA ARG A 224 11.89 -8.81 18.99
C ARG A 224 10.85 -9.10 20.10
N VAL A 225 9.90 -10.01 19.86
CA VAL A 225 8.93 -10.61 20.82
C VAL A 225 7.65 -9.77 21.05
N PRO A 226 6.43 -10.36 21.13
CA PRO A 226 5.97 -11.70 20.72
C PRO A 226 4.82 -11.69 19.69
N GLU A 227 4.56 -12.86 19.10
CA GLU A 227 3.21 -13.32 18.76
C GLU A 227 2.99 -14.67 19.48
N GLU A 228 1.73 -15.06 19.66
CA GLU A 228 1.16 -16.09 20.55
C GLU A 228 1.95 -17.39 20.84
N GLU A 229 1.71 -17.97 22.03
CA GLU A 229 1.35 -19.40 22.09
C GLU A 229 0.28 -19.66 23.18
N VAL A 230 -0.73 -20.46 22.83
CA VAL A 230 -1.78 -20.98 23.73
C VAL A 230 -1.43 -22.41 24.12
N LYS A 231 -1.58 -22.79 25.40
CA LYS A 231 -1.76 -24.19 25.81
C LYS A 231 -2.86 -24.34 26.88
N GLU A 232 -3.50 -25.51 26.86
CA GLU A 232 -4.77 -25.87 27.49
C GLU A 232 -4.59 -27.13 28.39
N ALA A 233 -5.68 -27.76 28.84
CA ALA A 233 -5.81 -28.86 29.83
C ALA A 233 -5.77 -28.36 31.31
N GLU A 234 -6.88 -28.38 32.06
CA GLU A 234 -7.61 -29.53 32.67
C GLU A 234 -6.89 -30.07 33.93
N GLU A 235 -7.54 -30.34 35.07
CA GLU A 235 -8.97 -30.23 35.47
C GLU A 235 -9.07 -29.78 36.96
N THR A 236 -10.21 -29.47 37.58
CA THR A 236 -11.16 -30.48 38.09
C THR A 236 -12.51 -29.91 38.56
N VAL A 237 -13.56 -30.73 38.43
CA VAL A 237 -14.77 -30.87 39.28
C VAL A 237 -14.52 -30.38 40.74
N ALA A 238 -15.44 -29.70 41.47
CA ALA A 238 -16.82 -30.16 41.70
C ALA A 238 -17.81 -29.16 42.35
N VAL A 239 -19.10 -29.40 42.08
CA VAL A 239 -20.30 -29.21 42.95
C VAL A 239 -20.62 -27.78 43.45
N THR A 240 -21.73 -27.25 42.93
CA THR A 240 -22.65 -26.37 43.67
C THR A 240 -23.69 -27.21 44.42
N PRO A 241 -24.18 -26.73 45.57
CA PRO A 241 -25.57 -26.94 45.94
C PRO A 241 -26.30 -25.61 46.22
N LYS A 242 -27.60 -25.61 45.97
CA LYS A 242 -28.54 -24.68 46.62
C LYS A 242 -29.04 -25.34 47.90
N GLU A 243 -29.17 -24.56 48.96
CA GLU A 243 -30.24 -24.51 49.97
C GLU A 243 -29.71 -23.70 51.17
N ASP A 244 -30.47 -23.09 52.07
CA ASP A 244 -31.82 -22.51 52.20
C ASP A 244 -32.00 -22.29 53.73
N ASN A 245 -33.04 -21.58 54.18
CA ASN A 245 -33.47 -21.39 55.58
C ASN A 245 -32.61 -20.54 56.55
N LYS A 246 -33.23 -19.39 56.91
CA LYS A 246 -33.62 -18.97 58.29
C LYS A 246 -32.61 -18.51 59.35
N GLN A 247 -33.00 -17.37 59.95
CA GLN A 247 -32.94 -17.00 61.37
C GLN A 247 -31.54 -16.73 61.97
N GLU A 248 -31.37 -15.76 62.89
CA GLU A 248 -32.34 -14.84 63.52
C GLU A 248 -32.17 -13.37 63.05
#